data_AF-A0A8B9WX64-F1
#
_entry.id   AF-A0A8B9WX64-F1
#
_cell.length_a   1.000
_cell.length_b   1.000
_cell.length_c   1.000
_cell.angle_alpha   90.00
_cell.angle_beta   90.00
_cell.angle_gamma   90.00
#
_symmetry.space_group_name_H-M   'P 1'
#
loop_
_entity.id
_entity.type
_entity.pdbx_description
1 polymer ?
#
loop_
_entity_poly.entity_id
_entity_poly.type
_entity_poly.pdbx_seq_one_letter_code
_entity_poly.pdbx_strand_id
1 'polypeptide(L)'
;MKVLLLKDPKEDDCGQDPYVRELGLYGLEATLIPVLSFEFLSLPSLSEKLSHPEGYGGLIFTSPRAVEAVERCLQKDTKAEVWKKSLKEKWNAKSVYVVGNATASLVNRIGLHTEGETCGNAEKLAEYICSREPSALPLLFPCGTLKREILPKMLKDKGIPLESVTVYQTIPHPGIQGNLTSYYTQQDRLPNALLA
;
A
#
# COMPACT_ATOMS: atom_id res chain seq x y z
N MET A 1 -0.35 -19.47 29.66
CA MET A 1 0.85 -18.61 29.45
C MET A 1 0.42 -17.41 28.62
N LYS A 2 0.91 -16.19 28.92
CA LYS A 2 0.54 -14.97 28.20
C LYS A 2 1.52 -14.70 27.05
N VAL A 3 1.01 -14.29 25.90
CA VAL A 3 1.78 -14.01 24.68
C VAL A 3 1.43 -12.62 24.17
N LEU A 4 2.44 -11.80 23.88
CA LEU A 4 2.26 -10.49 23.26
C LEU A 4 2.65 -10.55 21.79
N LEU A 5 1.73 -10.17 20.90
CA LEU A 5 1.94 -10.09 19.46
C LEU A 5 2.11 -8.64 19.03
N LEU A 6 3.28 -8.31 18.49
CA LEU A 6 3.62 -6.99 17.96
C LEU A 6 3.52 -7.02 16.43
N LYS A 7 2.30 -6.89 15.92
CA LYS A 7 2.01 -6.94 14.48
C LYS A 7 0.76 -6.13 14.17
N ASP A 8 0.61 -5.71 12.91
CA ASP A 8 -0.64 -5.13 12.46
C ASP A 8 -1.76 -6.17 12.50
N PRO A 9 -2.97 -5.80 12.96
CA PRO A 9 -4.10 -6.71 13.00
C PRO A 9 -4.49 -7.14 11.60
N LYS A 10 -4.85 -8.42 11.44
CA LYS A 10 -5.41 -8.94 10.21
C LYS A 10 -6.70 -9.65 10.57
N GLU A 11 -7.83 -9.10 10.14
CA GLU A 11 -9.13 -9.76 10.33
C GLU A 11 -9.28 -10.85 9.26
N ASP A 12 -9.71 -12.03 9.70
CA ASP A 12 -10.26 -13.06 8.82
C ASP A 12 -11.79 -13.04 8.85
N ASP A 13 -12.43 -13.97 8.14
CA ASP A 13 -13.90 -14.06 8.03
C ASP A 13 -14.62 -14.24 9.38
N CYS A 14 -13.89 -14.58 10.45
CA CYS A 14 -14.43 -14.73 11.80
C CYS A 14 -14.24 -13.47 12.68
N GLY A 15 -13.69 -12.38 12.14
CA GLY A 15 -13.49 -11.13 12.87
C GLY A 15 -12.42 -11.20 13.97
N GLN A 16 -11.57 -12.23 13.97
CA GLN A 16 -10.44 -12.37 14.90
C GLN A 16 -9.14 -12.50 14.13
N ASP A 17 -8.03 -12.06 14.75
CA ASP A 17 -6.72 -12.26 14.17
C ASP A 17 -6.34 -13.76 14.19
N PRO A 18 -5.92 -14.35 13.06
CA PRO A 18 -5.68 -15.78 12.97
C PRO A 18 -4.58 -16.25 13.94
N TYR A 19 -3.60 -15.40 14.27
CA TYR A 19 -2.56 -15.75 15.25
C TYR A 19 -3.12 -15.77 16.66
N VAL A 20 -4.00 -14.82 17.00
CA VAL A 20 -4.67 -14.78 18.31
C VAL A 20 -5.55 -16.02 18.50
N ARG A 21 -6.34 -16.38 17.47
CA ARG A 21 -7.17 -17.58 17.49
C ARG A 21 -6.33 -18.84 17.68
N GLU A 22 -5.31 -19.03 16.85
CA GLU A 22 -4.49 -20.24 16.87
C GLU A 22 -3.80 -20.42 18.23
N LEU A 23 -3.22 -19.36 18.79
CA LEU A 23 -2.63 -19.40 20.14
C LEU A 23 -3.67 -19.75 21.21
N GLY A 24 -4.89 -19.21 21.08
CA GLY A 24 -6.01 -19.53 21.97
C GLY A 24 -6.37 -21.02 21.97
N LEU A 25 -6.28 -21.71 20.82
CA LEU A 25 -6.54 -23.15 20.72
C LEU A 25 -5.58 -24.01 21.57
N TYR A 26 -4.38 -23.50 21.85
CA TYR A 26 -3.37 -24.17 22.70
C TYR A 26 -3.35 -23.62 24.15
N GLY A 27 -4.40 -22.88 24.56
CA GLY A 27 -4.49 -22.34 25.92
C GLY A 27 -3.53 -21.17 26.19
N LEU A 28 -3.08 -20.48 25.15
CA LEU A 28 -2.24 -19.29 25.26
C LEU A 28 -3.10 -18.03 25.18
N GLU A 29 -2.96 -17.15 26.17
CA GLU A 29 -3.63 -15.85 26.19
C GLU A 29 -2.84 -14.86 25.34
N ALA A 30 -3.27 -14.63 24.10
CA ALA A 30 -2.61 -13.72 23.17
C ALA A 30 -3.22 -12.32 23.21
N THR A 31 -2.39 -11.29 23.37
CA THR A 31 -2.77 -9.88 23.17
C THR A 31 -2.02 -9.33 21.97
N LEU A 32 -2.72 -8.62 21.09
CA LEU A 32 -2.14 -8.00 19.90
C LEU A 32 -2.04 -6.49 20.07
N ILE A 33 -0.84 -5.94 19.85
CA ILE A 33 -0.59 -4.51 19.79
C ILE A 33 -0.06 -4.15 18.40
N PRO A 34 -0.76 -3.30 17.62
CA PRO A 34 -0.24 -2.79 16.35
C PRO A 34 1.00 -1.94 16.60
N VAL A 35 2.00 -2.11 15.74
CA VAL A 35 3.28 -1.41 15.85
C VAL A 35 3.56 -0.48 14.70
N LEU A 36 2.86 -0.63 13.57
CA LEU A 36 2.94 0.28 12.44
C LEU A 36 1.62 1.03 12.28
N SER A 37 1.73 2.24 11.72
CA SER A 37 0.62 2.99 11.16
C SER A 37 1.08 3.64 9.86
N PHE A 38 0.15 4.25 9.13
CA PHE A 38 0.44 4.88 7.86
C PHE A 38 -0.21 6.25 7.78
N GLU A 39 0.52 7.18 7.16
CA GLU A 39 0.01 8.52 6.86
C GLU A 39 0.04 8.74 5.36
N PHE A 40 -1.00 9.41 4.85
CA PHE A 40 -1.08 9.77 3.45
C PHE A 40 -0.45 11.13 3.20
N LEU A 41 0.35 11.21 2.15
CA LEU A 41 1.13 12.38 1.76
C LEU A 41 0.75 12.81 0.36
N SER A 42 1.02 14.07 0.01
CA SER A 42 1.00 14.56 -1.38
C SER A 42 -0.30 14.29 -2.18
N LEU A 43 -1.44 14.09 -1.50
CA LEU A 43 -2.72 13.77 -2.15
C LEU A 43 -3.17 14.81 -3.19
N PRO A 44 -2.97 16.13 -2.98
CA PRO A 44 -3.31 17.11 -4.01
C PRO A 44 -2.50 16.92 -5.31
N SER A 45 -1.19 16.69 -5.18
CA SER A 45 -0.31 16.44 -6.32
C SER A 45 -0.65 15.12 -7.04
N LEU A 46 -0.94 14.06 -6.28
CA LEU A 46 -1.42 12.80 -6.86
C LEU A 46 -2.72 13.01 -7.65
N SER A 47 -3.68 13.75 -7.07
CA SER A 47 -4.97 14.04 -7.70
C SER A 47 -4.83 14.83 -9.01
N GLU A 48 -3.94 15.83 -9.03
CA GLU A 48 -3.62 16.60 -10.24
C GLU A 48 -3.06 15.70 -11.34
N LYS A 49 -2.09 14.84 -11.02
CA LYS A 49 -1.48 13.92 -11.99
C LYS A 49 -2.46 12.88 -12.53
N LEU A 50 -3.32 12.35 -11.68
CA LEU A 50 -4.40 11.42 -12.09
C LEU A 50 -5.43 12.07 -13.03
N SER A 51 -5.54 13.41 -13.00
CA SER A 51 -6.45 14.16 -13.87
C SER A 51 -5.90 14.37 -15.28
N HIS A 52 -4.61 14.08 -15.52
CA HIS A 52 -3.90 14.31 -16.77
C HIS A 52 -3.29 13.01 -17.33
N PRO A 53 -4.10 11.99 -17.66
CA PRO A 53 -3.60 10.71 -18.19
C PRO A 53 -2.76 10.86 -19.46
N GLU A 54 -2.99 11.89 -20.28
CA GLU A 54 -2.22 12.19 -21.49
C GLU A 54 -0.72 12.42 -21.24
N GLY A 55 -0.33 12.79 -20.02
CA GLY A 55 1.08 12.96 -19.65
C GLY A 55 1.81 11.65 -19.33
N TYR A 56 1.11 10.52 -19.27
CA TYR A 56 1.66 9.26 -18.76
C TYR A 56 1.44 8.08 -19.70
N GLY A 57 2.35 7.14 -19.68
CA GLY A 57 2.25 5.85 -20.39
C GLY A 57 1.44 4.80 -19.64
N GLY A 58 1.20 5.00 -18.35
CA GLY A 58 0.57 4.01 -17.48
C GLY A 58 0.75 4.30 -16.00
N LEU A 59 0.26 3.36 -15.17
CA LEU A 59 0.32 3.40 -13.71
C LEU A 59 1.08 2.18 -13.18
N ILE A 60 1.70 2.33 -12.01
CA ILE A 60 2.31 1.23 -11.27
C ILE A 60 1.81 1.28 -9.81
N PHE A 61 1.29 0.16 -9.29
CA PHE A 61 0.93 0.01 -7.88
C PHE A 61 1.61 -1.22 -7.26
N THR A 62 2.54 -0.99 -6.34
CA THR A 62 3.23 -2.07 -5.62
C THR A 62 2.70 -2.27 -4.19
N SER A 63 1.71 -1.48 -3.78
CA SER A 63 1.20 -1.45 -2.41
C SER A 63 -0.30 -1.12 -2.39
N PRO A 64 -1.11 -1.84 -1.59
CA PRO A 64 -2.51 -1.49 -1.32
C PRO A 64 -2.69 -0.04 -0.86
N ARG A 65 -1.75 0.47 -0.05
CA ARG A 65 -1.79 1.84 0.49
C ARG A 65 -1.72 2.89 -0.63
N ALA A 66 -0.97 2.62 -1.69
CA ALA A 66 -0.92 3.54 -2.84
C ALA A 66 -2.28 3.64 -3.53
N VAL A 67 -3.04 2.54 -3.60
CA VAL A 67 -4.40 2.52 -4.17
C VAL A 67 -5.40 3.26 -3.26
N GLU A 68 -5.30 3.06 -1.94
CA GLU A 68 -6.11 3.81 -0.97
C GLU A 68 -5.85 5.33 -1.04
N ALA A 69 -4.61 5.73 -1.35
CA ALA A 69 -4.28 7.14 -1.59
C ALA A 69 -5.04 7.68 -2.81
N VAL A 70 -5.11 6.90 -3.89
CA VAL A 70 -5.93 7.22 -5.08
C VAL A 70 -7.40 7.31 -4.70
N GLU A 71 -7.96 6.32 -3.99
CA GLU A 71 -9.36 6.35 -3.54
C GLU A 71 -9.68 7.63 -2.75
N ARG A 72 -8.79 8.03 -1.84
CA ARG A 72 -8.95 9.29 -1.07
C ARG A 72 -8.90 10.53 -1.96
N CYS A 73 -8.06 10.54 -2.99
CA CYS A 73 -8.02 11.61 -3.99
C CYS A 73 -9.30 11.68 -4.83
N LEU A 74 -9.98 10.55 -5.04
CA LEU A 74 -11.23 10.47 -5.81
C LEU A 74 -12.45 10.82 -4.97
N GLN A 75 -12.43 10.57 -3.66
CA GLN A 75 -13.53 10.86 -2.73
C GLN A 75 -13.63 12.33 -2.32
N LYS A 76 -12.52 13.07 -2.32
CA LYS A 76 -12.52 14.52 -2.12
C LYS A 76 -12.85 15.20 -3.46
N ASP A 77 -14.03 15.82 -3.54
CA ASP A 77 -14.56 16.67 -4.63
C ASP A 77 -15.38 15.99 -5.74
N THR A 78 -15.95 16.83 -6.62
CA THR A 78 -16.59 16.55 -7.93
C THR A 78 -15.77 15.65 -8.87
N LYS A 79 -14.53 15.31 -8.48
CA LYS A 79 -13.61 14.42 -9.20
C LYS A 79 -14.09 12.98 -9.25
N ALA A 80 -14.88 12.50 -8.28
CA ALA A 80 -15.50 11.18 -8.35
C ALA A 80 -16.33 11.02 -9.64
N GLU A 81 -17.07 12.06 -10.01
CA GLU A 81 -17.90 12.07 -11.22
C GLU A 81 -17.05 12.19 -12.49
N VAL A 82 -16.01 13.04 -12.48
CA VAL A 82 -15.07 13.15 -13.61
C VAL A 82 -14.31 11.83 -13.85
N TRP A 83 -13.95 11.15 -12.76
CA TRP A 83 -13.30 9.83 -12.80
C TRP A 83 -14.17 8.79 -13.46
N LYS A 84 -15.40 8.63 -12.95
CA LYS A 84 -16.39 7.69 -13.50
C LYS A 84 -16.78 8.02 -14.94
N LYS A 85 -16.88 9.31 -15.29
CA LYS A 85 -17.35 9.75 -16.60
C LYS A 85 -16.29 9.66 -17.69
N SER A 86 -15.01 9.84 -17.38
CA SER A 86 -13.98 9.97 -18.43
C SER A 86 -12.58 9.49 -18.07
N LEU A 87 -12.06 9.75 -16.86
CA LEU A 87 -10.65 9.45 -16.57
C LEU A 87 -10.38 7.95 -16.45
N LYS A 88 -11.33 7.19 -15.90
CA LYS A 88 -11.23 5.73 -15.77
C LYS A 88 -10.92 5.06 -17.11
N GLU A 89 -11.70 5.37 -18.15
CA GLU A 89 -11.50 4.80 -19.49
C GLU A 89 -10.18 5.26 -20.13
N LYS A 90 -9.79 6.53 -19.92
CA LYS A 90 -8.50 7.04 -20.39
C LYS A 90 -7.30 6.34 -19.74
N TRP A 91 -7.41 5.97 -18.47
CA TRP A 91 -6.40 5.20 -17.77
C TRP A 91 -6.43 3.71 -18.16
N ASN A 92 -7.61 3.13 -18.43
CA ASN A 92 -7.75 1.76 -18.94
C ASN A 92 -7.23 1.58 -20.37
N ALA A 93 -7.17 2.66 -21.16
CA ALA A 93 -6.49 2.65 -22.46
C ALA A 93 -4.95 2.61 -22.34
N LYS A 94 -4.41 2.60 -21.12
CA LYS A 94 -2.97 2.56 -20.81
C LYS A 94 -2.67 1.33 -19.95
N SER A 95 -1.38 1.01 -19.78
CA SER A 95 -0.98 -0.10 -18.92
C SER A 95 -1.08 0.27 -17.44
N VAL A 96 -1.72 -0.60 -16.65
CA VAL A 96 -1.79 -0.46 -15.19
C VAL A 96 -1.15 -1.68 -14.55
N TYR A 97 0.09 -1.51 -14.09
CA TYR A 97 0.91 -2.57 -13.54
C TYR A 97 0.70 -2.69 -12.03
N VAL A 98 0.58 -3.92 -11.51
CA VAL A 98 0.39 -4.16 -10.08
C VAL A 98 1.28 -5.27 -9.55
N VAL A 99 1.62 -5.22 -8.25
CA VAL A 99 2.25 -6.35 -7.54
C VAL A 99 1.24 -6.95 -6.57
N GLY A 100 0.91 -8.23 -6.78
CA GLY A 100 0.14 -9.03 -5.86
C GLY A 100 -1.38 -8.84 -5.95
N ASN A 101 -2.10 -9.94 -5.69
CA ASN A 101 -3.55 -10.01 -5.81
C ASN A 101 -4.30 -9.03 -4.89
N ALA A 102 -3.77 -8.76 -3.69
CA ALA A 102 -4.40 -7.83 -2.76
C ALA A 102 -4.44 -6.40 -3.32
N THR A 103 -3.36 -5.95 -3.97
CA THR A 103 -3.31 -4.65 -4.63
C THR A 103 -4.18 -4.65 -5.89
N ALA A 104 -4.12 -5.71 -6.69
CA ALA A 104 -4.95 -5.86 -7.89
C ALA A 104 -6.46 -5.74 -7.58
N SER A 105 -6.94 -6.41 -6.53
CA SER A 105 -8.34 -6.33 -6.09
C SER A 105 -8.79 -4.89 -5.78
N LEU A 106 -7.93 -4.08 -5.15
CA LEU A 106 -8.24 -2.68 -4.85
C LEU A 106 -8.22 -1.82 -6.11
N VAL A 107 -7.28 -2.06 -7.03
CA VAL A 107 -7.20 -1.33 -8.30
C VAL A 107 -8.41 -1.65 -9.19
N ASN A 108 -8.85 -2.91 -9.20
CA ASN A 108 -10.09 -3.32 -9.89
C ASN A 108 -11.33 -2.63 -9.29
N ARG A 109 -11.35 -2.40 -7.96
CA ARG A 109 -12.45 -1.70 -7.27
C ARG A 109 -12.57 -0.23 -7.67
N ILE A 110 -11.46 0.44 -8.01
CA ILE A 110 -11.49 1.80 -8.59
C ILE A 110 -11.75 1.81 -10.11
N GLY A 111 -11.97 0.63 -10.70
CA GLY A 111 -12.37 0.43 -12.08
C GLY A 111 -11.22 0.32 -13.08
N LEU A 112 -9.98 0.13 -12.62
CA LEU A 112 -8.85 -0.01 -13.52
C LEU A 112 -8.55 -1.49 -13.82
N HIS A 113 -8.20 -1.80 -15.07
CA HIS A 113 -7.78 -3.14 -15.49
C HIS A 113 -6.30 -3.34 -15.24
N THR A 114 -5.96 -4.36 -14.47
CA THR A 114 -4.60 -4.60 -13.98
C THR A 114 -3.85 -5.64 -14.78
N GLU A 115 -2.52 -5.51 -14.76
CA GLU A 115 -1.60 -6.50 -15.31
C GLU A 115 -0.43 -6.73 -14.34
N GLY A 116 0.12 -7.95 -14.33
CA GLY A 116 1.32 -8.28 -13.56
C GLY A 116 1.07 -8.68 -12.11
N GLU A 117 -0.18 -8.87 -11.65
CA GLU A 117 -0.46 -9.28 -10.28
C GLU A 117 0.22 -10.60 -9.88
N THR A 118 0.47 -11.47 -10.86
CA THR A 118 1.15 -12.77 -10.71
C THR A 118 2.68 -12.69 -10.75
N CYS A 119 3.28 -11.53 -11.02
CA CYS A 119 4.74 -11.35 -10.98
C CYS A 119 5.30 -11.59 -9.56
N GLY A 120 4.49 -11.42 -8.53
CA GLY A 120 4.82 -11.77 -7.14
C GLY A 120 5.68 -10.76 -6.39
N ASN A 121 6.60 -10.05 -7.06
CA ASN A 121 7.39 -8.99 -6.45
C ASN A 121 7.73 -7.84 -7.43
N ALA A 122 8.31 -6.76 -6.91
CA ALA A 122 8.64 -5.57 -7.69
C ALA A 122 9.74 -5.80 -8.74
N GLU A 123 10.64 -6.76 -8.52
CA GLU A 123 11.76 -7.08 -9.41
C GLU A 123 11.24 -7.76 -10.68
N LYS A 124 10.44 -8.82 -10.49
CA LYS A 124 9.77 -9.53 -11.58
C LYS A 124 8.77 -8.66 -12.33
N LEU A 125 8.09 -7.73 -11.63
CA LEU A 125 7.25 -6.74 -12.30
C LEU A 125 8.10 -5.80 -13.17
N ALA A 126 9.26 -5.36 -12.69
CA ALA A 126 10.16 -4.54 -13.49
C ALA A 126 10.64 -5.31 -14.74
N GLU A 127 11.04 -6.58 -14.61
CA GLU A 127 11.38 -7.44 -15.76
C GLU A 127 10.23 -7.54 -16.77
N TYR A 128 9.01 -7.77 -16.28
CA TYR A 128 7.81 -7.82 -17.10
C TYR A 128 7.58 -6.52 -17.87
N ILE A 129 7.65 -5.36 -17.21
CA ILE A 129 7.54 -4.05 -17.86
C ILE A 129 8.66 -3.86 -18.90
N CYS A 130 9.89 -4.23 -18.57
CA CYS A 130 11.05 -4.10 -19.48
C CYS A 130 10.97 -5.00 -20.71
N SER A 131 10.18 -6.08 -20.65
CA SER A 131 9.99 -6.99 -21.79
C SER A 131 8.96 -6.49 -22.81
N ARG A 132 8.20 -5.45 -22.47
CA ARG A 132 7.15 -4.87 -23.31
C ARG A 132 7.67 -3.72 -24.17
N GLU A 133 6.86 -3.32 -25.14
CA GLU A 133 7.12 -2.11 -25.91
C GLU A 133 7.15 -0.89 -24.98
N PRO A 134 8.26 -0.13 -24.95
CA PRO A 134 8.39 1.02 -24.06
C PRO A 134 7.48 2.16 -24.53
N SER A 135 6.75 2.74 -23.59
CA SER A 135 6.05 4.01 -23.80
C SER A 135 7.06 5.16 -23.81
N ALA A 136 6.89 6.10 -24.74
CA ALA A 136 7.64 7.36 -24.74
C ALA A 136 7.28 8.27 -23.54
N LEU A 137 6.07 8.10 -23.00
CA LEU A 137 5.58 8.83 -21.82
C LEU A 137 5.92 8.09 -20.52
N PRO A 138 6.16 8.82 -19.42
CA PRO A 138 6.51 8.22 -18.15
C PRO A 138 5.40 7.37 -17.54
N LEU A 139 5.79 6.31 -16.83
CA LEU A 139 4.88 5.59 -15.95
C LEU A 139 4.73 6.36 -14.63
N LEU A 140 3.49 6.57 -14.19
CA LEU A 140 3.21 7.20 -12.90
C LEU A 140 3.27 6.13 -11.80
N PHE A 141 4.10 6.36 -10.79
CA PHE A 141 4.33 5.41 -9.69
C PHE A 141 4.06 6.03 -8.31
N PRO A 142 2.80 5.97 -7.83
CA PRO A 142 2.45 6.28 -6.46
C PRO A 142 3.07 5.24 -5.50
N CYS A 143 3.92 5.68 -4.58
CA CYS A 143 4.71 4.79 -3.72
C CYS A 143 4.87 5.32 -2.29
N GLY A 144 5.37 4.46 -1.40
CA GLY A 144 5.68 4.83 -0.02
C GLY A 144 7.04 5.49 0.12
N THR A 145 7.36 6.08 1.28
CA THR A 145 8.71 6.62 1.57
C THR A 145 9.78 5.53 1.63
N LEU A 146 9.42 4.33 2.10
CA LEU A 146 10.27 3.15 2.12
C LEU A 146 10.31 2.51 0.73
N LYS A 147 10.98 3.16 -0.22
CA LYS A 147 11.12 2.63 -1.57
C LYS A 147 12.25 1.61 -1.58
N ARG A 148 11.92 0.34 -1.83
CA ARG A 148 12.93 -0.57 -2.39
C ARG A 148 13.22 -0.06 -3.79
N GLU A 149 14.38 0.55 -3.97
CA GLU A 149 14.83 1.23 -5.20
C GLU A 149 14.94 0.30 -6.43
N ILE A 150 14.58 -0.97 -6.31
CA ILE A 150 14.84 -1.97 -7.35
C ILE A 150 13.98 -1.70 -8.60
N LEU A 151 12.67 -1.48 -8.46
CA LEU A 151 11.80 -1.20 -9.61
C LEU A 151 12.17 0.13 -10.29
N PRO A 152 12.29 1.27 -9.58
CA PRO A 152 12.74 2.52 -10.20
C PRO A 152 14.11 2.42 -10.89
N LYS A 153 15.06 1.74 -10.27
CA LYS A 153 16.40 1.54 -10.84
C LYS A 153 16.36 0.70 -12.11
N MET A 154 15.68 -0.44 -12.10
CA MET A 154 15.61 -1.33 -13.27
C MET A 154 14.94 -0.66 -14.48
N LEU A 155 13.85 0.08 -14.24
CA LEU A 155 13.19 0.84 -15.32
C LEU A 155 14.11 1.92 -15.88
N LYS A 156 14.82 2.65 -15.00
CA LYS A 156 15.80 3.67 -15.42
C LYS A 156 16.95 3.07 -16.22
N ASP A 157 17.51 1.93 -15.79
CA ASP A 157 18.61 1.25 -16.47
C ASP A 157 18.20 0.75 -17.87
N LYS A 158 16.91 0.54 -18.10
CA LYS A 158 16.32 0.17 -19.41
C LYS A 158 15.78 1.37 -20.20
N GLY A 159 15.98 2.59 -19.71
CA GLY A 159 15.54 3.82 -20.38
C GLY A 159 14.03 4.03 -20.37
N ILE A 160 13.29 3.35 -19.48
CA ILE A 160 11.84 3.50 -19.34
C ILE A 160 11.58 4.70 -18.42
N PRO A 161 10.92 5.77 -18.90
CA PRO A 161 10.68 6.95 -18.08
C PRO A 161 9.69 6.62 -16.96
N LEU A 162 9.99 7.09 -15.75
CA LEU A 162 9.22 6.81 -14.54
C LEU A 162 9.11 8.08 -13.71
N GLU A 163 7.89 8.41 -13.30
CA GLU A 163 7.63 9.50 -12.36
C GLU A 163 7.10 8.93 -11.04
N SER A 164 7.91 9.04 -9.98
CA SER A 164 7.55 8.52 -8.66
C SER A 164 6.94 9.61 -7.79
N VAL A 165 5.78 9.33 -7.19
CA VAL A 165 5.11 10.25 -6.23
C VAL A 165 5.00 9.56 -4.89
N THR A 166 5.57 10.14 -3.84
CA THR A 166 5.44 9.60 -2.48
C THR A 166 4.07 9.98 -1.92
N VAL A 167 3.19 9.00 -1.77
CA VAL A 167 1.77 9.20 -1.40
C VAL A 167 1.40 8.63 -0.03
N TYR A 168 2.31 7.86 0.58
CA TYR A 168 2.17 7.43 1.97
C TYR A 168 3.52 7.25 2.64
N GLN A 169 3.52 7.24 3.95
CA GLN A 169 4.68 6.84 4.77
C GLN A 169 4.27 5.85 5.84
N THR A 170 5.17 4.92 6.16
CA THR A 170 5.05 4.04 7.31
C THR A 170 5.62 4.76 8.53
N ILE A 171 4.83 4.85 9.58
CA ILE A 171 5.23 5.44 10.86
C ILE A 171 5.08 4.39 11.98
N PRO A 172 5.77 4.55 13.12
CA PRO A 172 5.42 3.83 14.33
C PRO A 172 3.95 4.09 14.69
N HIS A 173 3.25 3.07 15.18
CA HIS A 173 1.87 3.24 15.61
C HIS A 173 1.81 4.27 16.75
N PRO A 174 1.03 5.36 16.64
CA PRO A 174 1.07 6.47 17.62
C PRO A 174 0.67 6.03 19.03
N GLY A 175 -0.14 4.96 19.14
CA GLY A 175 -0.53 4.36 20.41
C GLY A 175 0.42 3.30 20.95
N ILE A 176 1.55 2.99 20.30
CA ILE A 176 2.40 1.84 20.68
C ILE A 176 2.89 1.93 22.14
N GLN A 177 3.36 3.10 22.56
CA GLN A 177 3.86 3.31 23.92
C GLN A 177 2.74 3.16 24.95
N GLY A 178 1.60 3.83 24.73
CA GLY A 178 0.44 3.72 25.61
C GLY A 178 -0.09 2.29 25.72
N ASN A 179 -0.22 1.58 24.59
CA ASN A 179 -0.69 0.19 24.55
C ASN A 179 0.25 -0.75 25.31
N LEU A 180 1.57 -0.60 25.13
CA LEU A 180 2.56 -1.38 25.85
C LEU A 180 2.51 -1.11 27.35
N THR A 181 2.47 0.16 27.76
CA THR A 181 2.37 0.54 29.17
C THR A 181 1.10 -0.03 29.80
N SER A 182 -0.05 0.06 29.13
CA SER A 182 -1.30 -0.52 29.61
C SER A 182 -1.22 -2.04 29.75
N TYR A 183 -0.65 -2.75 28.77
CA TYR A 183 -0.50 -4.20 28.81
C TYR A 183 0.36 -4.67 30.00
N TYR A 184 1.50 -4.03 30.22
CA TYR A 184 2.41 -4.44 31.29
C TYR A 184 1.97 -4.00 32.69
N THR A 185 1.28 -2.86 32.80
CA THR A 185 0.66 -2.43 34.06
C THR A 185 -0.41 -3.42 34.50
N GLN A 186 -1.23 -3.96 33.56
CA GLN A 186 -2.21 -5.00 33.86
C GLN A 186 -1.59 -6.36 34.26
N GLN A 187 -0.28 -6.53 34.11
CA GLN A 187 0.43 -7.76 34.43
C GLN A 187 1.39 -7.65 35.63
N ASP A 188 1.38 -6.51 36.34
CA ASP A 188 2.35 -6.20 37.41
C ASP A 188 3.81 -6.36 36.99
N ARG A 189 4.11 -6.12 35.70
CA ARG A 189 5.41 -6.39 35.08
C ARG A 189 5.83 -5.24 34.16
N LEU A 190 6.04 -4.05 34.70
CA LEU A 190 6.58 -2.92 33.91
C LEU A 190 8.05 -3.21 33.52
N PRO A 191 8.38 -3.34 32.22
CA PRO A 191 9.77 -3.47 31.76
C PRO A 191 10.48 -2.12 31.88
N ASN A 192 11.76 -2.14 32.26
CA ASN A 192 12.60 -0.93 32.35
C ASN A 192 12.63 -0.11 31.04
N ALA A 193 12.41 -0.74 29.89
CA ALA A 193 12.38 -0.09 28.58
C ALA A 193 11.15 0.82 28.34
N LEU A 194 10.13 0.80 29.21
CA LEU A 194 8.94 1.65 29.11
C LEU A 194 8.93 2.83 30.09
N LEU A 195 9.99 2.99 30.90
CA LEU A 195 10.12 4.04 31.91
C LEU A 195 10.88 5.30 31.43
N ALA A 196 11.18 5.39 30.12
CA ALA A 196 11.94 6.48 29.50
C ALA A 196 11.05 7.35 28.60
#